data_AF-A0A1Q2HQC7-F1
#
_entry.id   AF-A0A1Q2HQC7-F1
#
_cell.length_a   1.000
_cell.length_b   1.000
_cell.length_c   1.000
_cell.angle_alpha   90.00
_cell.angle_beta   90.00
_cell.angle_gamma   90.00
#
_symmetry.space_group_name_H-M   'P 1'
#
loop_
_entity.id
_entity.type
_entity.pdbx_description
1 polymer ?
#
loop_
_entity_poly.entity_id
_entity_poly.type
_entity_poly.pdbx_seq_one_letter_code
_entity_poly.pdbx_strand_id
1 'polypeptide(L)'
;MSNPKFEYWLLLHFEDGKKASDSKTCTKRLKKYLVDGKNINPAKINRKMILKAVERAKRQNSNPAGWPKQKGTTVYRLIENIFKAEKDYKA
;
A
#
# COMPACT_ATOMS: atom_id res chain seq x y z
N MET A 1 -4.08 3.01 -9.28
CA MET A 1 -4.55 4.26 -8.64
C MET A 1 -4.58 4.15 -7.12
N SER A 2 -3.94 5.08 -6.43
CA SER A 2 -3.98 5.23 -4.96
C SER A 2 -4.73 6.51 -4.61
N ASN A 3 -5.75 6.42 -3.77
CA ASN A 3 -6.55 7.54 -3.30
C ASN A 3 -6.48 7.59 -1.76
N PRO A 4 -5.89 8.63 -1.14
CA PRO A 4 -5.56 9.94 -1.73
C PRO A 4 -4.22 10.06 -2.47
N LYS A 5 -3.23 9.18 -2.20
CA LYS A 5 -1.90 9.20 -2.84
C LYS A 5 -1.09 7.93 -2.57
N PHE A 6 0.09 7.81 -3.19
CA PHE A 6 0.95 6.63 -3.06
C PHE A 6 1.38 6.33 -1.61
N GLU A 7 1.56 7.35 -0.77
CA GLU A 7 1.92 7.20 0.63
C GLU A 7 0.86 6.46 1.44
N TYR A 8 -0.38 6.40 0.97
CA TYR A 8 -1.40 5.53 1.55
C TYR A 8 -1.00 4.06 1.43
N TRP A 9 -0.53 3.64 0.26
CA TRP A 9 -0.01 2.29 0.05
C TRP A 9 1.20 2.00 0.96
N LEU A 10 2.14 2.95 1.08
CA LEU A 10 3.28 2.80 1.99
C LEU A 10 2.84 2.64 3.44
N LEU A 11 1.84 3.41 3.88
CA LEU A 11 1.29 3.31 5.24
C LEU A 11 0.72 1.92 5.55
N LEU A 12 0.09 1.28 4.56
CA LEU A 12 -0.49 -0.06 4.71
C LEU A 12 0.53 -1.17 5.03
N HIS A 13 1.84 -0.92 4.90
CA HIS A 13 2.87 -1.88 5.31
C HIS A 13 3.02 -1.93 6.83
N PHE A 14 2.75 -0.82 7.51
CA PHE A 14 2.92 -0.69 8.95
C PHE A 14 1.60 -0.88 9.70
N GLU A 15 0.50 -0.33 9.17
CA GLU A 15 -0.79 -0.29 9.88
C GLU A 15 -1.99 -0.43 8.93
N ASP A 16 -3.20 -0.51 9.49
CA ASP A 16 -4.43 -0.77 8.71
C ASP A 16 -4.96 0.44 7.92
N GLY A 17 -4.33 1.62 7.99
CA GLY A 17 -4.76 2.82 7.25
C GLY A 17 -6.11 3.42 7.67
N LYS A 18 -6.78 2.88 8.70
CA LYS A 18 -8.07 3.38 9.23
C LYS A 18 -8.02 4.88 9.52
N LYS A 19 -9.02 5.64 9.08
CA LYS A 19 -9.15 7.12 9.26
C LYS A 19 -8.07 7.99 8.57
N ALA A 20 -7.22 7.44 7.70
CA ALA A 20 -6.32 8.27 6.89
C ALA A 20 -7.10 8.87 5.69
N SER A 21 -7.92 9.88 5.98
CA SER A 21 -8.89 10.44 5.05
C SER A 21 -8.32 11.26 3.91
N ASP A 22 -7.16 11.84 4.19
CA ASP A 22 -6.60 12.92 3.44
C ASP A 22 -5.09 12.73 3.34
N SER A 23 -4.51 13.38 2.32
CA SER A 23 -3.09 13.33 2.02
C SER A 23 -2.21 13.75 3.22
N LYS A 24 -2.62 14.77 3.98
CA LYS A 24 -1.83 15.31 5.11
C LYS A 24 -1.75 14.29 6.24
N THR A 25 -2.87 13.65 6.58
CA THR A 25 -2.93 12.59 7.60
C THR A 25 -2.08 11.38 7.20
N CYS A 26 -2.15 10.95 5.93
CA CYS A 26 -1.30 9.86 5.42
C CYS A 26 0.19 10.18 5.63
N THR A 27 0.60 11.39 5.23
CA THR A 27 2.00 11.85 5.36
C THR A 27 2.44 11.91 6.81
N LYS A 28 1.62 12.53 7.69
CA LYS A 28 1.93 12.68 9.11
C LYS A 28 2.13 11.33 9.80
N ARG A 29 1.30 10.34 9.46
CA ARG A 29 1.41 8.99 10.02
C ARG A 29 2.59 8.23 9.44
N LEU A 30 2.83 8.34 8.13
CA LEU A 30 3.96 7.68 7.49
C LEU A 30 5.29 8.18 8.04
N LYS A 31 5.40 9.47 8.37
CA LYS A 31 6.58 10.06 9.01
C LYS A 31 6.98 9.40 10.34
N LYS A 32 6.04 8.75 11.05
CA LYS A 32 6.35 7.99 12.28
C LYS A 32 7.16 6.72 11.99
N TYR A 33 7.05 6.18 10.79
CA TYR A 33 7.73 4.95 10.37
C TYR A 33 8.93 5.25 9.45
N LEU A 34 8.81 6.29 8.61
CA LEU A 34 9.82 6.72 7.64
C LEU A 34 10.07 8.23 7.83
N VAL A 35 11.13 8.59 8.57
CA VAL A 35 11.48 9.96 8.96
C VAL A 35 11.49 10.94 7.76
N ASP A 36 11.96 10.48 6.60
CA ASP A 36 12.07 11.23 5.35
C ASP A 36 11.03 10.83 4.28
N GLY A 37 10.19 9.81 4.54
CA GLY A 37 9.12 9.34 3.65
C GLY A 37 9.57 8.77 2.30
N LYS A 38 10.86 8.92 1.95
CA LYS A 38 11.46 8.55 0.66
C LYS A 38 12.53 7.47 0.78
N ASN A 39 13.13 7.28 1.96
CA ASN A 39 14.14 6.26 2.16
C ASN A 39 13.49 4.93 2.58
N ILE A 40 13.01 4.21 1.57
CA ILE A 40 12.45 2.87 1.73
C ILE A 40 13.61 1.87 1.79
N ASN A 41 14.18 1.70 2.98
CA ASN A 41 15.18 0.67 3.23
C ASN A 41 14.49 -0.72 3.23
N PRO A 42 15.00 -1.73 2.49
CA PRO A 42 14.50 -3.12 2.54
C PRO A 42 14.42 -3.71 3.95
N ALA A 43 15.26 -3.26 4.89
CA ALA A 43 15.19 -3.62 6.30
C ALA A 43 13.89 -3.13 6.99
N LYS A 44 13.26 -2.07 6.46
CA LYS A 44 12.04 -1.47 6.99
C LYS A 44 10.76 -2.00 6.34
N ILE A 45 10.84 -2.55 5.12
CA ILE A 45 9.71 -3.15 4.40
C ILE A 45 10.14 -4.51 3.84
N ASN A 46 9.79 -5.58 4.56
CA ASN A 46 10.06 -6.96 4.13
C ASN A 46 8.85 -7.62 3.45
N ARG A 47 9.05 -8.81 2.87
CA ARG A 47 8.02 -9.58 2.15
C ARG A 47 6.75 -9.80 2.97
N LYS A 48 6.86 -10.09 4.29
CA LYS A 48 5.71 -10.28 5.18
C LYS A 48 4.87 -9.00 5.31
N MET A 49 5.51 -7.84 5.37
CA MET A 49 4.82 -6.54 5.43
C MET A 49 4.14 -6.20 4.11
N ILE A 50 4.77 -6.54 2.98
CA ILE A 50 4.17 -6.38 1.65
C ILE A 50 2.89 -7.22 1.54
N LEU A 51 2.93 -8.50 1.95
CA LEU A 51 1.75 -9.37 1.94
C LEU A 51 0.62 -8.81 2.84
N LYS A 52 0.94 -8.31 4.03
CA LYS A 52 -0.03 -7.63 4.89
C LYS A 52 -0.62 -6.37 4.23
N ALA A 53 0.20 -5.58 3.55
CA ALA A 53 -0.27 -4.40 2.82
C ALA A 53 -1.24 -4.78 1.70
N VAL A 54 -0.96 -5.86 0.97
CA VAL A 54 -1.86 -6.44 -0.05
C VAL A 54 -3.21 -6.83 0.58
N GLU A 55 -3.20 -7.60 1.67
CA GLU A 55 -4.43 -8.01 2.37
C GLU A 55 -5.26 -6.80 2.85
N ARG A 56 -4.60 -5.81 3.47
CA ARG A 56 -5.24 -4.58 3.94
C ARG A 56 -5.84 -3.77 2.79
N ALA A 57 -5.12 -3.65 1.68
CA ALA A 57 -5.59 -2.92 0.50
C ALA A 57 -6.81 -3.62 -0.14
N LYS A 58 -6.78 -4.95 -0.27
CA LYS A 58 -7.91 -5.75 -0.77
C LYS A 58 -9.17 -5.55 0.08
N ARG A 59 -9.03 -5.59 1.41
CA ARG A 59 -10.16 -5.41 2.34
C ARG A 59 -10.85 -4.06 2.19
N GLN A 60 -10.10 -3.02 1.84
CA GLN A 60 -10.64 -1.67 1.69
C GLN A 60 -11.16 -1.38 0.30
N ASN A 61 -10.69 -2.09 -0.72
CA ASN A 61 -11.14 -1.95 -2.09
C ASN A 61 -12.45 -2.75 -2.33
N SER A 62 -13.50 -2.42 -1.57
CA SER A 62 -14.78 -3.15 -1.58
C SER A 62 -15.59 -2.97 -2.87
N ASN A 63 -15.27 -1.96 -3.69
CA ASN A 63 -15.89 -1.77 -5.00
C ASN A 63 -14.83 -1.47 -6.09
N PRO A 64 -14.43 -2.47 -6.89
CA PRO A 64 -13.36 -2.34 -7.87
C PRO A 64 -13.76 -1.61 -9.18
N ALA A 65 -15.04 -1.25 -9.37
CA ALA A 65 -15.54 -0.64 -10.60
C ALA A 65 -15.96 0.82 -10.37
N GLY A 66 -15.23 1.76 -11.01
CA GLY A 66 -15.53 3.20 -11.01
C GLY A 66 -14.42 4.10 -10.45
N TRP A 67 -14.59 5.42 -10.58
CA TRP A 67 -13.74 6.39 -9.88
C TRP A 67 -13.80 6.13 -8.37
N PRO A 68 -12.67 6.07 -7.64
CA PRO A 68 -12.66 5.67 -6.24
C PRO A 68 -13.37 6.72 -5.38
N LYS A 69 -14.66 6.48 -5.08
CA LYS A 69 -15.43 7.26 -4.09
C LYS A 69 -14.97 6.96 -2.65
N GLN A 70 -14.33 5.81 -2.46
CA GLN A 70 -13.78 5.36 -1.18
C GLN A 70 -12.25 5.40 -1.18
N LYS A 71 -11.67 5.56 0.02
CA LYS A 71 -10.21 5.56 0.26
C LYS A 71 -9.67 4.17 0.01
N GLY A 72 -8.58 4.07 -0.74
CA GLY A 72 -8.07 2.77 -1.15
C GLY A 72 -6.92 2.86 -2.13
N THR A 73 -6.33 1.71 -2.44
CA THR A 73 -5.28 1.61 -3.43
C THR A 73 -5.42 0.32 -4.21
N THR A 74 -5.15 0.40 -5.51
CA THR A 74 -5.09 -0.76 -6.42
C THR A 74 -3.65 -1.23 -6.66
N VAL A 75 -2.66 -0.65 -5.98
CA VAL A 75 -1.25 -1.05 -6.10
C VAL A 75 -1.03 -2.53 -5.78
N TYR A 76 -1.87 -3.12 -4.92
CA TYR A 76 -1.80 -4.55 -4.64
C TYR A 76 -1.89 -5.42 -5.91
N ARG A 77 -2.65 -5.01 -6.94
CA ARG A 77 -2.74 -5.74 -8.21
C ARG A 77 -1.42 -5.78 -8.95
N LEU A 78 -0.66 -4.68 -8.91
CA LEU A 78 0.68 -4.62 -9.49
C LEU A 78 1.63 -5.57 -8.75
N ILE A 79 1.58 -5.59 -7.42
CA ILE A 79 2.41 -6.48 -6.61
C ILE A 79 2.10 -7.95 -6.89
N GLU A 80 0.81 -8.31 -7.00
CA GLU A 80 0.40 -9.66 -7.37
C GLU A 80 0.95 -10.08 -8.74
N ASN A 81 0.89 -9.19 -9.73
CA ASN A 81 1.46 -9.43 -11.06
C ASN A 81 2.99 -9.57 -11.02
N ILE A 82 3.69 -8.78 -10.20
CA ILE A 82 5.14 -8.91 -10.00
C ILE A 82 5.48 -10.27 -9.38
N PHE A 83 4.75 -10.72 -8.35
CA PHE A 83 4.96 -12.04 -7.76
C PHE A 83 4.66 -13.18 -8.73
N LYS A 84 3.64 -13.03 -9.58
CA LYS A 84 3.36 -13.98 -10.65
C LYS A 84 4.52 -14.05 -11.64
N ALA A 85 4.98 -12.89 -12.14
CA ALA A 85 6.12 -12.82 -13.05
C ALA A 85 7.42 -13.38 -12.44
N GLU A 86 7.67 -13.13 -11.14
CA GLU A 86 8.81 -13.70 -10.41
C GLU A 86 8.74 -15.23 -10.38
N LYS A 87 7.54 -15.79 -10.16
CA LYS A 87 7.31 -17.24 -10.14
C LYS A 87 7.52 -17.84 -11.53
N ASP A 88 6.96 -17.22 -12.56
CA ASP A 88 7.03 -17.71 -13.95
C ASP A 88 8.47 -17.66 -14.49
N TYR A 89 9.30 -16.70 -14.05
CA TYR A 89 10.73 -16.64 -14.40
C TYR A 89 11.58 -17.72 -13.73
N LYS A 90 11.14 -18.24 -12.58
CA LYS A 90 11.87 -19.25 -11.79
C LYS A 90 11.43 -20.69 -12.09
N ALA A 91 10.37 -20.88 -12.87
CA ALA A 91 9.84 -22.17 -13.30
C ALA A 91 10.51 -22.62 -14.61
#